data_AF-A0A536HDU4-F1
#
_entry.id   AF-A0A536HDU4-F1
#
_cell.length_a   1.000
_cell.length_b   1.000
_cell.length_c   1.000
_cell.angle_alpha   90.00
_cell.angle_beta   90.00
_cell.angle_gamma   90.00
#
_symmetry.space_group_name_H-M   'P 1'
#
loop_
_entity.id
_entity.type
_entity.pdbx_description
1 polymer ?
#
loop_
_entity_poly.entity_id
_entity_poly.type
_entity_poly.pdbx_seq_one_letter_code
_entity_poly.pdbx_strand_id
1 'polypeptide(L)' 'MQCSETCTTRAIVVLPPKFRRIVYLRCWRDLSFTEIGHLLKMPEATAKTYFYRARPLLGAALASSVQSASAS' A
#
# COMPACT_ATOMS: atom_id res chain seq x y z
N MET A 1 11.84 -15.48 -12.20
CA MET A 1 11.37 -14.09 -12.38
C MET A 1 10.37 -13.74 -11.27
N GLN A 2 10.85 -13.35 -10.09
CA GLN A 2 10.01 -13.03 -8.92
C GLN A 2 10.60 -11.82 -8.19
N CYS A 3 10.66 -10.68 -8.89
CA CYS A 3 11.09 -9.40 -8.31
C CYS A 3 9.91 -8.46 -7.99
N SER A 4 8.66 -8.83 -8.29
CA SER A 4 7.52 -7.91 -8.17
C SER A 4 6.85 -7.92 -6.79
N GLU A 5 7.01 -8.97 -5.98
CA GLU A 5 6.37 -9.06 -4.65
C GLU A 5 7.22 -8.45 -3.52
N THR A 6 8.55 -8.50 -3.63
CA THR A 6 9.47 -8.08 -2.56
C THR A 6 9.66 -6.56 -2.46
N CYS A 7 9.64 -5.84 -3.58
CA CYS A 7 9.75 -4.37 -3.59
C CYS A 7 8.53 -3.71 -2.91
N THR A 8 7.35 -4.32 -3.04
CA THR A 8 6.11 -3.78 -2.46
C THR A 8 6.14 -3.83 -0.93
N THR A 9 6.62 -4.91 -0.32
CA THR A 9 6.65 -5.07 1.15
C THR A 9 7.56 -4.03 1.83
N ARG A 10 8.70 -3.70 1.22
CA ARG A 10 9.62 -2.66 1.73
C ARG A 10 9.07 -1.24 1.58
N ALA A 11 8.33 -0.96 0.51
CA ALA A 11 7.68 0.35 0.35
C ALA A 11 6.49 0.53 1.30
N ILE A 12 5.79 -0.57 1.64
CA ILE A 12 4.65 -0.54 2.56
C ILE A 12 5.04 -0.25 4.02
N VAL A 13 6.27 -0.60 4.44
CA VAL A 13 6.73 -0.23 5.80
C VAL A 13 6.97 1.26 5.97
N VAL A 14 7.18 2.02 4.89
CA VAL A 14 7.28 3.48 4.93
C VAL A 14 5.91 4.14 5.07
N LEU A 15 4.82 3.43 4.70
CA LEU A 15 3.47 3.96 4.84
C LEU A 15 3.07 4.06 6.32
N PRO A 16 2.37 5.14 6.70
CA PRO A 16 1.67 5.24 7.98
C PRO A 16 0.81 3.99 8.23
N PRO A 17 0.73 3.50 9.48
CA PRO A 17 0.09 2.22 9.81
C PRO A 17 -1.38 2.16 9.39
N LYS A 18 -2.08 3.30 9.33
CA LYS A 18 -3.46 3.40 8.84
C LYS A 18 -3.58 3.10 7.33
N PHE A 19 -2.64 3.57 6.52
CA PHE A 19 -2.62 3.33 5.06
C PHE A 19 -2.11 1.94 4.72
N ARG A 20 -1.12 1.44 5.49
CA ARG A 20 -0.55 0.09 5.34
C ARG A 20 -1.61 -1.00 5.32
N ARG A 21 -2.53 -0.99 6.30
CA ARG A 21 -3.57 -2.03 6.39
C ARG A 21 -4.49 -2.04 5.16
N ILE A 22 -4.87 -0.88 4.66
CA ILE A 22 -5.79 -0.76 3.52
C ILE A 22 -5.12 -1.27 2.24
N VAL A 23 -3.88 -0.87 1.98
CA VAL A 23 -3.10 -1.34 0.82
C VAL A 23 -2.87 -2.85 0.92
N TYR A 24 -2.53 -3.37 2.10
CA TYR A 24 -2.34 -4.80 2.32
C TYR A 24 -3.61 -5.60 2.03
N LEU A 25 -4.75 -5.19 2.60
CA LEU A 25 -6.03 -5.86 2.39
C LEU A 25 -6.48 -5.79 0.92
N ARG A 26 -6.26 -4.66 0.24
CA ARG A 26 -6.64 -4.51 -1.17
C ARG A 26 -5.76 -5.30 -2.14
N CYS A 27 -4.46 -5.34 -1.89
CA CYS A 27 -3.49 -5.96 -2.81
C CYS A 27 -3.24 -7.45 -2.52
N TRP A 28 -3.30 -7.90 -1.26
CA TRP A 28 -3.04 -9.31 -0.91
C TRP A 28 -4.29 -10.13 -0.65
N ARG A 29 -5.37 -9.51 -0.18
CA ARG A 29 -6.64 -10.22 0.10
C ARG A 29 -7.71 -9.97 -0.96
N ASP A 30 -7.41 -9.11 -1.95
CA ASP A 30 -8.32 -8.64 -3.00
C ASP A 30 -9.69 -8.17 -2.49
N LEU A 31 -9.75 -7.68 -1.24
CA LEU A 31 -11.00 -7.25 -0.62
C LEU A 31 -11.54 -5.97 -1.29
N SER A 32 -12.87 -5.88 -1.39
CA SER A 32 -13.55 -4.67 -1.81
C SER A 32 -13.41 -3.54 -0.78
N PHE A 33 -13.60 -2.28 -1.20
CA PHE A 33 -13.55 -1.15 -0.27
C PHE A 33 -14.63 -1.22 0.82
N THR A 34 -15.77 -1.84 0.51
CA THR A 34 -16.86 -2.08 1.47
C THR A 34 -16.40 -3.06 2.56
N GLU A 35 -15.82 -4.21 2.17
CA GLU A 35 -15.27 -5.20 3.12
C GLU A 35 -14.12 -4.63 3.95
N ILE A 36 -13.22 -3.86 3.33
CA ILE A 36 -12.14 -3.17 4.01
C ILE A 36 -12.70 -2.17 5.04
N GLY A 37 -13.74 -1.41 4.67
CA GLY A 37 -14.43 -0.48 5.56
C GLY A 37 -15.03 -1.20 6.77
N HIS A 38 -15.75 -2.31 6.55
CA HIS A 38 -16.30 -3.13 7.62
C HIS A 38 -15.21 -3.70 8.54
N LEU A 39 -14.15 -4.27 7.98
CA LEU A 39 -13.06 -4.89 8.74
C LEU A 39 -12.26 -3.88 9.57
N LEU A 40 -12.10 -2.66 9.06
CA LEU A 40 -11.38 -1.57 9.73
C LEU A 40 -12.31 -0.63 10.53
N LYS A 41 -13.60 -0.94 10.62
CA LYS A 41 -14.63 -0.14 11.31
C LYS A 41 -14.63 1.32 10.86
N MET A 42 -14.59 1.56 9.54
CA MET A 42 -14.64 2.89 8.95
C MET A 42 -15.57 2.92 7.72
N PRO A 43 -16.04 4.11 7.29
CA PRO A 43 -16.83 4.22 6.07
C PRO A 43 -16.05 3.78 4.83
N GLU A 44 -16.74 3.16 3.87
CA GLU A 44 -16.18 2.79 2.57
C GLU A 44 -15.54 3.99 1.86
N ALA A 45 -16.19 5.16 1.92
CA ALA A 45 -15.66 6.39 1.35
C ALA A 45 -14.29 6.76 1.95
N THR A 46 -14.14 6.60 3.26
CA THR A 46 -12.87 6.81 3.95
C THR A 46 -11.83 5.78 3.51
N ALA A 47 -12.20 4.51 3.35
CA ALA A 47 -11.30 3.47 2.85
C ALA A 47 -10.79 3.80 1.43
N LYS A 48 -11.68 4.25 0.54
CA LYS A 48 -11.31 4.73 -0.81
C LYS A 48 -10.33 5.90 -0.72
N THR A 49 -10.67 6.97 0.00
CA THR A 49 -9.80 8.15 0.15
C THR A 49 -8.41 7.76 0.67
N TYR A 50 -8.36 6.89 1.67
CA TYR A 50 -7.10 6.45 2.27
C TYR A 50 -6.28 5.62 1.29
N PHE A 51 -6.90 4.73 0.52
CA PHE A 51 -6.21 3.97 -0.52
C PHE A 51 -5.63 4.89 -1.60
N TYR A 52 -6.42 5.83 -2.14
CA TYR A 52 -5.93 6.77 -3.15
C TYR A 52 -4.84 7.68 -2.63
N ARG A 53 -4.88 8.10 -1.35
CA ARG A 53 -3.79 8.84 -0.69
C ARG A 53 -2.55 7.99 -0.44
N ALA A 54 -2.70 6.69 -0.24
CA ALA A 54 -1.59 5.76 -0.05
C ALA A 54 -0.81 5.51 -1.36
N ARG A 55 -1.47 5.58 -2.53
CA ARG A 55 -0.83 5.35 -3.84
C ARG A 55 0.38 6.24 -4.13
N PRO A 56 0.30 7.59 -4.03
CA PRO A 56 1.46 8.45 -4.28
C PRO A 56 2.56 8.24 -3.23
N LEU A 57 2.20 7.95 -1.97
CA LEU A 57 3.18 7.65 -0.92
C LEU A 57 3.93 6.35 -1.20
N LEU A 58 3.23 5.32 -1.68
CA LEU A 58 3.82 4.06 -2.10
C LEU A 58 4.74 4.26 -3.32
N GLY A 59 4.28 5.06 -4.30
CA GLY A 59 5.08 5.42 -5.48
C GLY A 59 6.37 6.15 -5.11
N ALA A 60 6.29 7.14 -4.21
CA ALA A 60 7.45 7.87 -3.72
C ALA A 60 8.43 6.95 -2.93
N ALA A 61 7.91 6.06 -2.09
CA ALA A 61 8.72 5.09 -1.35
C ALA A 61 9.41 4.09 -2.29
N LEU A 62 8.70 3.60 -3.30
CA LEU A 62 9.28 2.72 -4.34
C LEU A 62 10.36 3.45 -5.14
N ALA A 63 10.09 4.66 -5.60
CA ALA A 63 11.06 5.48 -6.34
C ALA A 63 12.33 5.75 -5.51
N SER A 64 12.18 6.08 -4.22
CA SER A 64 13.31 6.26 -3.31
C SER A 64 14.10 4.96 -3.09
N SER A 65 13.43 3.80 -3.03
CA SER A 65 14.11 2.50 -2.88
C SER A 65 14.79 1.99 -4.16
N VAL A 66 14.27 2.34 -5.34
CA VAL A 66 14.85 1.98 -6.64
C VAL A 66 16.15 2.76 -6.90
N GLN A 67 16.24 4.01 -6.42
CA GLN A 67 17.45 4.83 -6.58
C GLN A 67 18.66 4.29 -5.77
N SER A 68 18.43 3.55 -4.68
CA SER A 68 19.51 2.91 -3.91
C SER A 68 19.98 1.57 -4.48
N ALA A 69 19.33 1.05 -5.53
CA ALA A 69 19.67 -0.25 -6.13
C ALA A 69 20.44 -0.13 -7.47
N SER A 70 20.70 1.09 -7.97
CA SER A 70 21.44 1.34 -9.21
C SER A 70 22.86 1.89 -8.98
N ALA A 71 23.49 1.52 -7.87
CA ALA A 71 24.90 1.80 -7.59
C ALA A 71 25.61 0.49 -7.21
N SER A 72 25.94 -0.31 -8.22
CA SER A 72 26.98 -1.36 -8.19
C SER A 72 27.40 -1.65 -9.62
#